data_AF-A0A4V1SRS2-F1
#
_entry.id   AF-A0A4V1SRS2-F1
#
_cell.length_a   1.000
_cell.length_b   1.000
_cell.length_c   1.000
_cell.angle_alpha   90.00
_cell.angle_beta   90.00
_cell.angle_gamma   90.00
#
_symmetry.space_group_name_H-M   'P 1'
#
loop_
_entity.id
_entity.type
_entity.pdbx_description
1 polymer ?
#
loop_
_entity_poly.entity_id
_entity_poly.type
_entity_poly.pdbx_seq_one_letter_code
_entity_poly.pdbx_strand_id
1 'polypeptide(L)'
;YEDQMQTLQSFIRKASFDGENTLDGSKPNGVSFIADAEASQTLTLAGRNLLPGAGGIIVAAPSLTALMTPQGAADTHALIDQSIANVGDQLIEMSAERRRIEAQKGFVSRLADALAAGVGRMVDTDLAAESALIQALQVKQELSASAISIANAAPQALLSLFRG
;
A
#
# COMPACT_ATOMS: atom_id res chain seq x y z
N TYR A 1 24.33 -23.95 27.43
CA TYR A 1 23.67 -22.66 27.72
C TYR A 1 24.39 -21.49 27.07
N GLU A 2 25.66 -21.20 27.38
CA GLU A 2 26.38 -20.08 26.75
C GLU A 2 26.44 -20.16 25.22
N ASP A 3 26.84 -21.32 24.69
CA ASP A 3 26.90 -21.56 23.25
C ASP A 3 25.53 -21.42 22.55
N GLN A 4 24.46 -21.90 23.20
CA GLN A 4 23.09 -21.75 22.71
C GLN A 4 22.65 -20.27 22.71
N MET A 5 23.07 -19.52 23.73
CA MET A 5 22.79 -18.08 23.81
C MET A 5 23.55 -17.29 22.75
N GLN A 6 24.80 -17.65 22.48
CA GLN A 6 25.57 -17.07 21.38
C GLN A 6 24.97 -17.41 20.02
N THR A 7 24.51 -18.65 19.84
CA THR A 7 23.82 -19.09 18.63
C THR A 7 22.52 -18.30 18.42
N LEU A 8 21.71 -18.14 19.47
CA LEU A 8 20.48 -17.34 19.44
C LEU A 8 20.76 -15.88 19.07
N GLN A 9 21.76 -15.25 19.71
CA GLN A 9 22.16 -13.89 19.37
C GLN A 9 22.65 -13.76 17.93
N SER A 10 23.41 -14.74 17.43
CA SER A 10 23.87 -14.77 16.04
C SER A 10 22.71 -14.89 15.07
N PHE A 11 21.71 -15.73 15.38
CA PHE A 11 20.49 -15.86 14.59
C PHE A 11 19.71 -14.54 14.53
N ILE A 12 19.49 -13.90 15.68
CA ILE A 12 18.77 -12.61 15.76
C ILE A 12 19.49 -11.53 14.95
N ARG A 13 20.81 -11.40 15.09
CA ARG A 13 21.58 -10.38 14.35
C ARG A 13 21.62 -10.64 12.83
N LYS A 14 21.56 -11.91 12.42
CA LYS A 14 21.53 -12.31 11.01
C LYS A 14 20.14 -12.25 10.38
N ALA A 15 19.08 -12.04 11.17
CA ALA A 15 17.72 -11.90 10.69
C ALA A 15 17.49 -10.51 10.06
N SER A 16 18.23 -10.22 8.99
CA SER A 16 18.09 -8.98 8.22
C SER A 16 17.35 -9.19 6.92
N PHE A 17 16.63 -8.16 6.50
CA PHE A 17 16.01 -8.05 5.19
C PHE A 17 16.37 -6.70 4.59
N ASP A 18 16.88 -6.71 3.36
CA ASP A 18 17.37 -5.50 2.67
C ASP A 18 18.38 -4.67 3.50
N GLY A 19 19.23 -5.37 4.26
CA GLY A 19 20.22 -4.74 5.14
C GLY A 19 19.67 -4.24 6.48
N GLU A 20 18.36 -4.33 6.72
CA GLU A 20 17.72 -3.85 7.93
C GLU A 20 17.24 -4.98 8.85
N ASN A 21 17.31 -4.76 10.16
CA ASN A 21 16.90 -5.73 11.17
C ASN A 21 15.94 -5.06 12.18
N THR A 22 14.73 -5.61 12.32
CA THR A 22 13.73 -5.13 13.27
C THR A 22 13.64 -5.97 14.53
N LEU A 23 14.50 -6.98 14.71
CA LEU A 23 14.46 -7.95 15.81
C LEU A 23 15.62 -7.82 16.80
N ASP A 24 16.69 -7.11 16.45
CA ASP A 24 17.88 -6.93 17.29
C ASP A 24 17.85 -5.64 18.12
N GLY A 25 16.75 -4.88 18.06
CA GLY A 25 16.61 -3.60 18.74
C GLY A 25 17.36 -2.43 18.10
N SER A 26 18.06 -2.63 16.97
CA SER A 26 18.73 -1.53 16.25
C SER A 26 17.74 -0.49 15.67
N LYS A 27 16.50 -0.92 15.42
CA LYS A 27 15.39 -0.08 14.93
C LYS A 27 14.25 -0.07 15.95
N PRO A 28 14.37 0.64 17.09
CA PRO A 28 13.34 0.63 18.14
C PRO A 28 12.00 1.24 17.67
N ASN A 29 12.06 2.15 16.70
CA ASN A 29 10.87 2.76 16.08
C ASN A 29 10.33 1.95 14.89
N GLY A 30 10.96 0.81 14.56
CA GLY A 30 10.55 -0.03 13.45
C GLY A 30 10.92 0.50 12.07
N VAL A 31 10.20 0.02 11.06
CA VAL A 31 10.34 0.40 9.64
C VAL A 31 8.99 0.88 9.12
N SER A 32 8.96 2.10 8.57
CA SER A 32 7.74 2.69 8.03
C SER A 32 7.66 2.58 6.52
N PHE A 33 6.49 2.17 6.03
CA PHE A 33 6.16 2.09 4.62
C PHE A 33 5.11 3.14 4.28
N ILE A 34 5.18 3.73 3.10
CA ILE A 34 4.13 4.63 2.60
C ILE A 34 2.88 3.80 2.29
N ALA A 35 1.71 4.26 2.74
CA ALA A 35 0.45 3.55 2.65
C ALA A 35 -0.56 4.19 1.68
N ASP A 36 -0.30 5.41 1.20
CA ASP A 36 -1.14 6.18 0.28
C ASP A 36 -0.34 6.81 -0.87
N ALA A 37 -1.03 7.32 -1.88
CA ALA A 37 -0.39 7.93 -3.05
C ALA A 37 0.23 9.30 -2.74
N GLU A 38 -0.32 10.00 -1.76
CA GLU A 38 0.10 11.32 -1.29
C GLU A 38 1.24 11.29 -0.27
N ALA A 39 1.71 10.09 0.12
CA ALA A 39 2.70 9.88 1.17
C ALA A 39 2.34 10.50 2.54
N SER A 40 1.06 10.71 2.81
CA SER A 40 0.55 11.29 4.06
C SER A 40 0.29 10.22 5.12
N GLN A 41 0.02 8.98 4.70
CA GLN A 41 -0.20 7.85 5.59
C GLN A 41 0.97 6.88 5.53
N THR A 42 1.41 6.43 6.69
CA THR A 42 2.43 5.41 6.80
C THR A 42 1.94 4.21 7.60
N LEU A 43 2.44 3.05 7.23
CA LEU A 43 2.26 1.80 7.95
C LEU A 43 3.62 1.40 8.53
N THR A 44 3.74 1.46 9.85
CA THR A 44 4.97 1.09 10.54
C THR A 44 4.91 -0.36 11.00
N LEU A 45 5.91 -1.14 10.60
CA LEU A 45 6.23 -2.43 11.21
C LEU A 45 7.02 -2.16 12.48
N ALA A 46 6.52 -2.58 13.64
CA ALA A 46 7.17 -2.28 14.91
C ALA A 46 8.57 -2.91 15.03
N GLY A 47 9.46 -2.16 15.66
CA GLY A 47 10.76 -2.66 16.10
C GLY A 47 10.61 -3.50 17.36
N ARG A 48 11.32 -4.63 17.41
CA ARG A 48 11.36 -5.55 18.54
C ARG A 48 12.81 -5.81 18.91
N ASN A 49 13.07 -6.05 20.20
CA ASN A 49 14.39 -6.42 20.66
C ASN A 49 14.34 -7.81 21.29
N LEU A 50 14.65 -8.81 20.48
CA LEU A 50 14.78 -10.20 20.90
C LEU A 50 16.16 -10.51 21.48
N LEU A 51 17.10 -9.56 21.51
CA LEU A 51 18.40 -9.84 22.12
C LEU A 51 18.24 -10.14 23.62
N PRO A 52 18.77 -11.28 24.09
CA PRO A 52 18.69 -11.69 25.49
C PRO A 52 19.18 -10.61 26.45
N GLY A 53 18.35 -10.24 27.43
CA GLY A 53 18.69 -9.30 28.50
C GLY A 53 18.67 -7.81 28.14
N ALA A 54 18.59 -7.44 26.85
CA ALA A 54 18.59 -6.04 26.41
C ALA A 54 17.18 -5.51 26.10
N GLY A 55 16.25 -6.37 25.68
CA GLY A 55 14.93 -5.98 25.18
C GLY A 55 13.74 -6.39 26.04
N GLY A 56 13.96 -7.08 27.15
CA GLY A 56 12.89 -7.57 28.05
C GLY A 56 12.04 -8.72 27.49
N ILE A 57 12.04 -8.95 26.18
CA ILE A 57 11.31 -10.06 25.54
C ILE A 57 11.99 -11.40 25.88
N ILE A 58 13.28 -11.54 25.54
CA ILE A 58 14.08 -12.69 25.98
C ILE A 58 14.82 -12.30 27.25
N VAL A 59 14.48 -12.94 28.36
CA VAL A 59 15.09 -12.68 29.67
C VAL A 59 16.28 -13.60 29.83
N ALA A 60 17.47 -13.02 29.97
CA ALA A 60 18.69 -13.80 30.19
C ALA A 60 18.82 -14.23 31.66
N ALA A 61 19.37 -15.43 31.90
CA ALA A 61 19.74 -15.86 33.24
C ALA A 61 20.68 -14.84 33.92
N PRO A 62 20.55 -14.63 35.25
CA PRO A 62 21.26 -13.58 35.98
C PRO A 62 22.77 -13.81 36.10
N SER A 63 23.26 -15.05 35.90
CA SER A 63 24.69 -15.36 35.91
C SER A 63 25.06 -16.57 35.04
N LEU A 64 26.33 -16.66 34.66
CA LEU A 64 26.90 -17.82 33.94
C LEU A 64 26.96 -19.09 34.81
N THR A 65 26.90 -18.92 36.13
CA THR A 65 26.86 -20.02 37.12
C THR A 65 25.44 -20.45 37.49
N ALA A 66 24.40 -19.84 36.89
CA ALA A 66 23.01 -20.11 37.24
C ALA A 66 22.64 -21.60 37.12
N LEU A 67 23.30 -22.35 36.24
CA LEU A 67 23.05 -23.79 36.07
C LEU A 67 23.88 -24.70 36.98
N MET A 68 24.74 -24.15 37.85
CA MET A 68 25.61 -24.95 38.73
C MET A 68 24.92 -25.38 40.03
N THR A 69 23.70 -24.89 40.30
CA THR A 69 22.90 -25.27 41.47
C THR A 69 21.51 -25.70 41.06
N PRO A 70 20.86 -26.62 41.81
CA PRO A 70 19.47 -27.00 41.54
C PRO A 70 18.50 -25.81 41.57
N GLN A 71 18.70 -24.86 42.48
CA GLN A 71 17.86 -23.67 42.57
C GLN A 71 18.03 -22.76 41.35
N GLY A 72 19.27 -22.45 40.95
CA GLY A 72 19.49 -21.60 39.79
C GLY A 72 19.04 -22.25 38.46
N ALA A 73 19.05 -23.58 38.39
CA ALA A 73 18.45 -24.30 37.26
C ALA A 73 16.92 -24.13 37.21
N ALA A 74 16.24 -24.21 38.36
CA ALA A 74 14.80 -23.95 38.45
C ALA A 74 14.44 -22.49 38.09
N ASP A 75 15.22 -21.52 38.58
CA ASP A 75 15.04 -20.11 38.25
C ASP A 75 15.27 -19.86 36.75
N THR A 76 16.32 -20.44 36.16
CA THR A 76 16.59 -20.34 34.72
C THR A 76 15.48 -20.97 33.88
N HIS A 77 14.89 -22.08 34.33
CA HIS A 77 13.74 -22.68 33.66
C HIS A 77 12.54 -21.72 33.63
N ALA A 78 12.21 -21.08 34.76
CA ALA A 78 11.12 -20.11 34.81
C ALA A 78 11.37 -18.91 33.87
N LEU A 79 12.61 -18.44 33.75
CA LEU A 79 12.98 -17.38 32.81
C LEU A 79 12.85 -17.80 31.34
N ILE A 80 13.13 -19.07 31.03
CA ILE A 80 12.92 -19.63 29.68
C ILE A 80 11.42 -19.67 29.37
N ASP A 81 10.58 -20.17 30.28
CA ASP A 81 9.13 -20.20 30.10
C ASP A 81 8.56 -18.80 29.88
N GLN A 82 9.03 -17.82 30.67
CA GLN A 82 8.66 -16.42 30.50
C GLN A 82 9.09 -15.88 29.13
N SER A 83 10.33 -16.17 28.70
CA SER A 83 10.84 -15.75 27.40
C SER A 83 10.03 -16.35 26.25
N ILE A 84 9.61 -17.61 26.36
CA ILE A 84 8.75 -18.28 25.38
C ILE A 84 7.38 -17.59 25.30
N ALA A 85 6.76 -17.30 26.45
CA ALA A 85 5.49 -16.59 26.49
C ALA A 85 5.59 -15.20 25.85
N ASN A 86 6.61 -14.42 26.22
CA ASN A 86 6.85 -13.10 25.66
C ASN A 86 7.05 -13.15 24.14
N VAL A 87 7.88 -14.08 23.64
CA VAL A 87 8.08 -14.28 22.20
C VAL A 87 6.76 -14.67 21.51
N GLY A 88 5.93 -15.50 22.16
CA GLY A 88 4.59 -15.82 21.69
C GLY A 88 3.72 -14.59 21.48
N ASP A 89 3.68 -13.68 22.45
CA ASP A 89 2.93 -12.42 22.34
C ASP A 89 3.44 -11.54 21.20
N GLN A 90 4.77 -11.45 21.04
CA GLN A 90 5.37 -10.72 19.92
C GLN A 90 4.96 -11.32 18.55
N LEU A 91 4.91 -12.65 18.43
CA LEU A 91 4.48 -13.33 17.19
C LEU A 91 3.00 -13.13 16.87
N ILE A 92 2.15 -13.03 17.89
CA ILE A 92 0.73 -12.67 17.72
C ILE A 92 0.61 -11.27 17.15
N GLU A 93 1.34 -10.30 17.71
CA GLU A 93 1.35 -8.92 17.23
C GLU A 93 1.90 -8.83 15.79
N MET A 94 3.02 -9.50 15.48
CA MET A 94 3.55 -9.59 14.12
C MET A 94 2.55 -10.19 13.13
N SER A 95 1.73 -11.15 13.57
CA SER A 95 0.69 -11.73 12.73
C SER A 95 -0.46 -10.76 12.47
N ALA A 96 -0.80 -9.91 13.45
CA ALA A 96 -1.77 -8.83 13.26
C ALA A 96 -1.22 -7.75 12.31
N GLU A 97 0.05 -7.35 12.47
CA GLU A 97 0.74 -6.40 11.58
C GLU A 97 0.75 -6.92 10.13
N ARG A 98 1.10 -8.18 9.91
CA ARG A 98 1.05 -8.82 8.58
C ARG A 98 -0.34 -8.77 7.96
N ARG A 99 -1.39 -9.06 8.74
CA ARG A 99 -2.79 -8.98 8.26
C ARG A 99 -3.17 -7.55 7.88
N ARG A 100 -2.74 -6.56 8.66
CA ARG A 100 -2.97 -5.14 8.36
C ARG A 100 -2.28 -4.72 7.05
N ILE A 101 -1.03 -5.14 6.84
CA ILE A 101 -0.29 -4.89 5.59
C ILE A 101 -1.03 -5.51 4.39
N GLU A 102 -1.45 -6.76 4.51
CA GLU A 102 -2.17 -7.44 3.41
C GLU A 102 -3.51 -6.77 3.09
N ALA A 103 -4.26 -6.35 4.12
CA ALA A 103 -5.50 -5.61 3.96
C ALA A 103 -5.27 -4.26 3.26
N GLN A 104 -4.22 -3.52 3.64
CA GLN A 104 -3.86 -2.25 2.99
C GLN A 104 -3.51 -2.45 1.51
N LYS A 105 -2.71 -3.48 1.20
CA LYS A 105 -2.37 -3.83 -0.18
C LYS A 105 -3.62 -4.13 -1.01
N GLY A 106 -4.55 -4.90 -0.45
CA GLY A 106 -5.83 -5.20 -1.10
C GLY A 106 -6.70 -3.95 -1.30
N PHE A 107 -6.74 -3.05 -0.32
CA PHE A 107 -7.45 -1.77 -0.43
C PHE A 107 -6.89 -0.90 -1.55
N VAL A 108 -5.56 -0.70 -1.58
CA VAL A 108 -4.89 0.11 -2.61
C VAL A 108 -5.12 -0.47 -4.01
N SER A 109 -5.06 -1.80 -4.17
CA SER A 109 -5.36 -2.44 -5.46
C SER A 109 -6.78 -2.16 -5.92
N ARG A 110 -7.77 -2.32 -5.04
CA ARG A 110 -9.18 -2.05 -5.38
C ARG A 110 -9.43 -0.58 -5.67
N LEU A 111 -8.76 0.32 -4.94
CA LEU A 111 -8.83 1.75 -5.19
C LEU A 111 -8.28 2.08 -6.58
N ALA A 112 -7.14 1.51 -6.96
CA ALA A 112 -6.56 1.68 -8.29
C ALA A 112 -7.50 1.18 -9.40
N ASP A 113 -8.10 -0.01 -9.23
CA ASP A 113 -9.06 -0.57 -10.19
C ASP A 113 -10.32 0.31 -10.33
N ALA A 114 -10.87 0.78 -9.19
CA ALA A 114 -12.04 1.65 -9.17
C ALA A 114 -11.73 3.02 -9.80
N LEU A 115 -10.55 3.57 -9.55
CA LEU A 115 -10.10 4.82 -10.16
C LEU A 115 -9.93 4.66 -11.67
N ALA A 116 -9.30 3.58 -12.14
CA ALA A 116 -9.14 3.30 -13.56
C ALA A 116 -10.50 3.17 -14.27
N ALA A 117 -11.46 2.45 -13.67
CA ALA A 117 -12.81 2.34 -14.20
C ALA A 117 -13.57 3.69 -14.17
N GLY A 118 -13.41 4.48 -13.10
CA GLY A 118 -14.04 5.79 -12.95
C GLY A 118 -13.54 6.79 -13.99
N VAL A 119 -12.22 6.88 -14.16
CA VAL A 119 -11.57 7.74 -15.17
C VAL A 119 -11.95 7.28 -16.58
N GLY A 120 -11.92 5.97 -16.85
CA GLY A 120 -12.35 5.43 -18.15
C GLY A 120 -13.77 5.83 -18.52
N ARG A 121 -14.72 5.71 -17.57
CA ARG A 121 -16.11 6.14 -17.79
C ARG A 121 -16.25 7.65 -18.02
N MET A 122 -15.47 8.48 -17.32
CA MET A 122 -15.50 9.93 -17.55
C MET A 122 -14.98 10.27 -18.95
N VAL A 123 -13.85 9.68 -19.36
CA VAL A 123 -13.28 9.88 -20.70
C VAL A 123 -14.24 9.41 -21.79
N ASP A 124 -14.87 8.23 -21.61
CA ASP A 124 -15.85 7.72 -22.57
C ASP A 124 -17.08 8.64 -22.66
N THR A 125 -17.54 9.19 -21.53
CA THR A 125 -18.68 10.12 -21.49
C THR A 125 -18.34 11.43 -22.18
N ASP A 126 -17.15 11.98 -21.92
CA ASP A 126 -16.68 13.21 -22.54
C ASP A 126 -16.49 13.03 -24.06
N LEU A 127 -15.93 11.89 -24.48
CA LEU A 127 -15.79 11.56 -25.90
C LEU A 127 -17.15 11.42 -26.59
N ALA A 128 -18.14 10.82 -25.93
CA ALA A 128 -19.49 10.71 -26.47
C ALA A 128 -20.17 12.07 -26.63
N ALA A 129 -20.03 12.97 -25.65
CA ALA A 129 -20.56 14.33 -25.72
C ALA A 129 -19.89 15.15 -26.84
N GLU A 130 -18.56 15.08 -26.95
CA GLU A 130 -17.81 15.75 -28.01
C GLU A 130 -18.16 15.18 -29.39
N SER A 131 -18.33 13.85 -29.51
CA SER A 131 -18.77 13.21 -30.76
C SER A 131 -20.16 13.68 -31.20
N ALA A 132 -21.10 13.81 -30.25
CA ALA A 132 -22.43 14.35 -30.52
C ALA A 132 -22.37 15.83 -30.93
N LEU A 133 -21.48 16.62 -30.32
CA LEU A 133 -21.25 18.01 -30.69
C LEU A 133 -20.67 18.14 -32.10
N ILE A 134 -19.69 17.31 -32.47
CA ILE A 134 -19.13 17.26 -33.82
C ILE A 134 -20.20 16.90 -34.85
N GLN A 135 -21.06 15.91 -34.56
CA GLN A 135 -22.18 15.55 -35.45
C GLN A 135 -23.18 16.71 -35.60
N ALA A 136 -23.54 17.38 -34.50
CA ALA A 136 -24.42 18.54 -34.54
C ALA A 136 -23.81 19.70 -35.36
N LEU A 137 -22.50 19.92 -35.24
CA LEU A 137 -21.76 20.91 -36.02
C LEU A 137 -21.75 20.56 -37.52
N GLN A 138 -21.57 19.29 -37.88
CA GLN A 138 -21.63 18.82 -39.28
C GLN A 138 -23.03 19.05 -39.88
N VAL A 139 -24.10 18.69 -39.17
CA VAL A 139 -25.48 18.95 -39.62
C VAL A 139 -25.74 20.44 -39.78
N LYS A 140 -25.24 21.28 -38.85
CA LYS A 140 -25.32 22.74 -38.96
C LYS A 140 -24.60 23.27 -40.20
N GLN A 141 -23.45 22.72 -40.56
CA GLN A 141 -22.69 23.11 -41.75
C GLN A 141 -23.43 22.70 -43.04
N GLU A 142 -23.99 21.50 -43.12
CA GLU A 142 -24.81 21.06 -44.26
C GLU A 142 -26.07 21.92 -44.45
N LEU A 143 -26.75 22.26 -43.35
CA LEU A 143 -27.86 23.20 -43.36
C LEU A 143 -27.43 24.59 -43.81
N SER A 144 -26.25 25.05 -43.37
CA SER A 144 -25.70 26.34 -43.79
C SER A 144 -25.37 26.35 -45.28
N ALA A 145 -24.77 25.27 -45.81
CA ALA A 145 -24.50 25.12 -47.25
C ALA A 145 -25.80 25.05 -48.07
N SER A 146 -26.80 24.31 -47.60
CA SER A 146 -28.13 24.22 -48.24
C SER A 146 -28.89 25.54 -48.18
N ALA A 147 -28.80 26.27 -47.06
CA ALA A 147 -29.38 27.60 -46.93
C ALA A 147 -28.70 28.59 -47.89
N ILE A 148 -27.38 28.51 -48.10
CA ILE A 148 -26.66 29.31 -49.10
C ILE A 148 -27.08 28.93 -50.53
N SER A 149 -27.25 27.64 -50.84
CA SER A 149 -27.69 27.22 -52.18
C SER A 149 -29.12 27.65 -52.48
N ILE A 150 -30.03 27.59 -51.50
CA ILE A 150 -31.41 28.14 -51.60
C ILE A 150 -31.38 29.67 -51.73
N ALA A 151 -30.56 30.35 -50.94
CA ALA A 151 -30.41 31.81 -51.00
C ALA A 151 -29.82 32.29 -52.34
N ASN A 152 -28.97 31.50 -53.00
CA ASN A 152 -28.45 31.80 -54.33
C ASN A 152 -29.40 31.41 -55.48
N ALA A 153 -30.30 30.44 -55.25
CA ALA A 153 -31.32 30.03 -56.24
C ALA A 153 -32.53 30.98 -56.28
N ALA A 154 -32.93 31.54 -55.13
CA ALA A 154 -34.10 32.43 -55.03
C ALA A 154 -34.03 33.71 -55.93
N PRO A 155 -32.87 34.39 -56.06
CA PRO A 155 -32.73 35.53 -56.98
C PRO A 155 -32.82 35.14 -58.47
N GLN A 156 -32.38 33.93 -58.85
CA GLN A 156 -32.44 33.48 -60.25
C GLN A 156 -33.86 33.16 -60.72
N ALA A 157 -34.71 32.61 -59.85
CA ALA A 157 -36.13 32.39 -60.15
C ALA A 157 -36.91 33.72 -60.30
N LEU A 158 -36.51 34.76 -59.57
CA LEU A 158 -37.07 36.10 -59.76
C LEU A 158 -36.62 36.73 -61.08
N LEU A 159 -35.36 36.54 -61.51
CA LEU A 159 -34.88 37.06 -62.78
C LEU A 159 -35.49 36.37 -64.02
N SER A 160 -35.96 35.13 -63.93
CA SER A 160 -36.68 34.49 -65.04
C SER A 160 -38.10 35.03 -65.22
N LEU A 161 -38.76 35.47 -64.13
CA LEU A 161 -40.07 36.13 -64.16
C LEU A 161 -40.03 37.55 -64.73
N PHE A 162 -38.87 38.21 -64.74
CA PHE A 162 -38.67 39.54 -65.35
C PHE A 162 -38.09 39.48 -66.77
N ARG A 163 -37.83 38.29 -67.34
CA ARG A 163 -37.29 38.08 -68.70
C ARG A 163 -38.22 37.28 -69.61
N GLY A 164 -39.42 36.92 -69.13
CA GLY A 164 -40.49 36.27 -69.90
C GLY A 164 -41.55 37.25 -70.37
#